data_AF-A0A523BZL4-F1
#
_entry.id   AF-A0A523BZL4-F1
#
_cell.length_a   1.000
_cell.length_b   1.000
_cell.length_c   1.000
_cell.angle_alpha   90.00
_cell.angle_beta   90.00
_cell.angle_gamma   90.00
#
_symmetry.space_group_name_H-M   'P 1'
#
loop_
_entity.id
_entity.type
_entity.pdbx_description
1 polymer ?
#
loop_
_entity_poly.entity_id
_entity_poly.type
_entity_poly.pdbx_seq_one_letter_code
_entity_poly.pdbx_strand_id
1 'polypeptide(L)'
;MKKSILRISVFLGLILSSCAPASESTPGLNITIANQTPFAICEVYASAEASNEWGINLLSEGQSISPGEDHAFQLPAGVYDLLVRNCDGISVHSSAQLTADTSVFIGGAGTVPLTIENASNAEICYLYHSNQPDGDWGADQLGSVESILPGGQRIFYVPAGSYRLRVEDCSHTLLQETTMLELGSGLTWAVGNPLQ
;
A
#
# COMPACT_ATOMS: atom_id res chain seq x y z
N MET A 1 -0.14 13.85 -3.87
CA MET A 1 1.03 13.54 -4.71
C MET A 1 1.50 12.16 -4.27
N LYS A 2 1.90 11.28 -5.21
CA LYS A 2 2.35 9.93 -4.87
C LYS A 2 3.67 10.01 -4.09
N LYS A 3 3.80 9.24 -3.02
CA LYS A 3 4.93 9.34 -2.08
C LYS A 3 6.05 8.38 -2.45
N SER A 4 7.30 8.80 -2.21
CA SER A 4 8.50 7.99 -2.40
C SER A 4 9.04 7.44 -1.08
N ILE A 5 9.74 6.31 -1.12
CA ILE A 5 10.46 5.79 0.06
C ILE A 5 11.81 6.52 0.17
N LEU A 6 12.12 7.01 1.36
CA LEU A 6 13.36 7.73 1.63
C LEU A 6 14.57 6.79 1.51
N ARG A 7 15.52 7.14 0.63
CA ARG A 7 16.86 6.53 0.58
C ARG A 7 17.80 7.39 1.41
N ILE A 8 18.07 6.98 2.66
CA ILE A 8 18.82 7.78 3.64
C ILE A 8 20.18 8.22 3.07
N SER A 9 20.38 9.54 2.97
CA SER A 9 21.68 10.19 2.93
C SER A 9 21.88 10.89 4.27
N VAL A 10 22.92 10.48 4.99
CA VAL A 10 23.22 10.93 6.35
C VAL A 10 23.53 12.44 6.37
N PHE A 11 22.74 13.22 7.08
CA PHE A 11 23.09 14.58 7.49
C PHE A 11 22.99 14.70 9.01
N LEU A 12 24.16 14.94 9.62
CA LEU A 12 24.35 15.14 11.06
C LEU A 12 24.14 16.62 11.38
N GLY A 13 23.10 16.95 12.18
CA GLY A 13 22.79 18.31 12.62
C GLY A 13 22.63 18.41 14.14
N LEU A 14 23.30 19.40 14.73
CA LEU A 14 23.43 19.64 16.17
C LEU A 14 22.23 20.42 16.80
N ILE A 15 22.18 20.35 18.12
CA ILE A 15 21.07 20.58 19.09
C ILE A 15 20.75 22.06 19.36
N LEU A 16 19.49 22.39 19.72
CA LEU A 16 19.16 23.41 20.75
C LEU A 16 17.91 23.01 21.55
N SER A 17 17.98 23.17 22.87
CA SER A 17 16.95 22.79 23.85
C SER A 17 16.02 23.97 24.17
N SER A 18 14.70 23.80 24.01
CA SER A 18 13.68 24.77 24.39
C SER A 18 12.69 24.16 25.39
N CYS A 19 12.29 24.95 26.39
CA CYS A 19 11.28 24.60 27.39
C CYS A 19 9.90 24.50 26.72
N ALA A 20 9.20 23.37 26.89
CA ALA A 20 7.90 23.12 26.26
C ALA A 20 6.74 23.33 27.26
N PRO A 21 5.62 23.96 26.83
CA PRO A 21 4.40 24.03 27.62
C PRO A 21 3.78 22.64 27.84
N ALA A 22 2.98 22.50 28.89
CA ALA A 22 2.31 21.26 29.25
C ALA A 22 1.50 20.72 28.06
N SER A 23 1.90 19.54 27.58
CA SER A 23 1.25 18.85 26.47
C SER A 23 -0.15 18.44 26.90
N GLU A 24 -1.17 19.08 26.33
CA GLU A 24 -2.49 18.46 26.25
C GLU A 24 -2.29 17.12 25.54
N SER A 25 -2.54 16.02 26.24
CA SER A 25 -2.44 14.68 25.66
C SER A 25 -3.61 14.51 24.69
N THR A 26 -3.48 15.04 23.48
CA THR A 26 -4.36 14.63 22.39
C THR A 26 -4.22 13.10 22.31
N PRO A 27 -5.32 12.33 22.41
CA PRO A 27 -5.25 10.88 22.33
C PRO A 27 -4.52 10.51 21.05
N GLY A 28 -3.47 9.69 21.18
CA GLY A 28 -2.74 9.23 20.01
C GLY A 28 -3.63 8.40 19.09
N LEU A 29 -3.22 8.28 17.83
CA LEU A 29 -3.85 7.42 16.84
C LEU A 29 -3.30 6.00 16.96
N ASN A 30 -4.16 4.99 17.06
CA ASN A 30 -3.74 3.58 17.04
C ASN A 30 -4.04 2.93 15.68
N ILE A 31 -3.01 2.44 15.00
CA ILE A 31 -3.14 1.68 13.74
C ILE A 31 -2.78 0.23 14.00
N THR A 32 -3.72 -0.68 13.77
CA THR A 32 -3.49 -2.13 13.91
C THR A 32 -3.40 -2.77 12.53
N ILE A 33 -2.32 -3.50 12.27
CA ILE A 33 -2.14 -4.30 11.05
C ILE A 33 -2.40 -5.76 11.40
N ALA A 34 -3.45 -6.34 10.84
CA ALA A 34 -3.81 -7.75 10.98
C ALA A 34 -3.36 -8.53 9.75
N ASN A 35 -2.30 -9.33 9.90
CA ASN A 35 -1.74 -10.13 8.82
C ASN A 35 -2.50 -11.45 8.68
N GLN A 36 -3.49 -11.48 7.79
CA GLN A 36 -4.25 -12.69 7.47
C GLN A 36 -3.76 -13.37 6.18
N THR A 37 -2.54 -13.02 5.74
CA THR A 37 -1.88 -13.64 4.59
C THR A 37 -0.99 -14.80 5.05
N PRO A 38 -0.58 -15.71 4.13
CA PRO A 38 0.41 -16.74 4.46
C PRO A 38 1.86 -16.22 4.48
N PHE A 39 2.10 -14.93 4.21
CA PHE A 39 3.43 -14.33 4.14
C PHE A 39 3.64 -13.32 5.26
N ALA A 40 4.88 -13.14 5.70
CA ALA A 40 5.20 -12.15 6.72
C ALA A 40 5.18 -10.72 6.13
N ILE A 41 4.79 -9.76 6.98
CA ILE A 41 4.91 -8.32 6.71
C ILE A 41 6.21 -7.84 7.36
N CYS A 42 7.06 -7.18 6.58
CA CYS A 42 8.38 -6.73 7.03
C CYS A 42 8.51 -5.20 7.05
N GLU A 43 7.63 -4.46 6.39
CA GLU A 43 7.69 -3.00 6.40
C GLU A 43 6.31 -2.38 6.59
N VAL A 44 6.21 -1.44 7.53
CA VAL A 44 5.04 -0.62 7.79
C VAL A 44 5.49 0.83 7.90
N TYR A 45 4.90 1.72 7.11
CA TYR A 45 5.24 3.14 7.09
C TYR A 45 3.98 3.96 7.38
N ALA A 46 4.10 4.95 8.27
CA ALA A 46 3.10 5.99 8.45
C ALA A 46 3.73 7.35 8.17
N SER A 47 3.18 8.06 7.19
CA SER A 47 3.67 9.36 6.73
C SER A 47 2.65 10.42 7.04
N ALA A 48 3.07 11.57 7.58
CA ALA A 48 2.18 12.72 7.70
C ALA A 48 1.66 13.12 6.31
N GLU A 49 0.38 13.51 6.22
CA GLU A 49 -0.28 13.85 4.94
C GLU A 49 0.55 14.84 4.09
N ALA A 50 1.11 15.87 4.73
CA ALA A 50 1.89 16.92 4.06
C ALA A 50 3.28 16.47 3.55
N SER A 51 3.74 15.27 3.91
CA SER A 51 5.03 14.73 3.47
C SER A 51 4.95 14.12 2.07
N ASN A 52 6.01 14.29 1.28
CA ASN A 52 6.17 13.57 0.00
C ASN A 52 6.95 12.25 0.14
N GLU A 53 7.32 11.90 1.37
CA GLU A 53 8.12 10.72 1.69
C GLU A 53 7.41 9.82 2.71
N TRP A 54 7.59 8.50 2.58
CA TRP A 54 7.01 7.52 3.51
C TRP A 54 7.64 7.54 4.91
N GLY A 55 8.85 8.08 5.05
CA GLY A 55 9.57 8.11 6.32
C GLY A 55 10.28 6.79 6.65
N ILE A 56 10.43 6.51 7.94
CA ILE A 56 11.08 5.30 8.45
C ILE A 56 10.09 4.15 8.61
N ASN A 57 10.59 2.91 8.49
CA ASN A 57 9.83 1.72 8.86
C ASN A 57 9.50 1.79 10.36
N LEU A 58 8.24 1.55 10.71
CA LEU A 58 7.75 1.51 12.08
C LEU A 58 8.10 0.19 12.78
N LEU A 59 8.35 -0.88 12.02
CA LEU A 59 8.86 -2.13 12.56
C LEU A 59 10.35 -1.96 12.92
N SER A 60 10.73 -2.50 14.07
CA SER A 60 12.13 -2.54 14.49
C SER A 60 12.96 -3.42 13.55
N GLU A 61 14.27 -3.23 13.53
CA GLU A 61 15.17 -4.09 12.73
C GLU A 61 14.98 -5.57 13.09
N GLY A 62 14.75 -6.40 12.07
CA GLY A 62 14.49 -7.84 12.22
C GLY A 62 13.10 -8.21 12.74
N GLN A 63 12.23 -7.24 13.04
CA GLN A 63 10.85 -7.48 13.40
C GLN A 63 9.98 -7.67 12.14
N SER A 64 9.05 -8.62 12.22
CA SER A 64 8.02 -8.83 11.22
C SER A 64 6.67 -9.12 11.89
N ILE A 65 5.57 -8.93 11.17
CA ILE A 65 4.25 -9.40 11.58
C ILE A 65 4.02 -10.74 10.88
N SER A 66 4.03 -11.83 11.64
CA SER A 66 3.94 -13.19 11.09
C SER A 66 2.53 -13.48 10.57
N PRO A 67 2.35 -14.54 9.74
CA PRO A 67 1.02 -15.00 9.34
C PRO A 67 0.10 -15.25 10.55
N GLY A 68 -1.08 -14.66 10.52
CA GLY A 68 -2.10 -14.74 11.58
C GLY A 68 -1.87 -13.81 12.78
N GLU A 69 -0.81 -13.01 12.78
CA GLU A 69 -0.52 -12.05 13.85
C GLU A 69 -1.07 -10.65 13.56
N ASP A 70 -1.38 -9.94 14.64
CA ASP A 70 -1.76 -8.53 14.62
C ASP A 70 -0.67 -7.71 15.31
N HIS A 71 -0.38 -6.51 14.80
CA HIS A 71 0.53 -5.57 15.43
C HIS A 71 -0.04 -4.15 15.45
N ALA A 72 -0.04 -3.53 16.63
CA ALA A 72 -0.58 -2.20 16.85
C ALA A 72 0.55 -1.16 16.99
N PHE A 73 0.40 -0.05 16.29
CA PHE A 73 1.31 1.09 16.31
C PHE A 73 0.58 2.30 16.91
N GLN A 74 1.12 2.81 18.01
CA GLN A 74 0.64 4.06 18.61
C GLN A 74 1.38 5.24 18.01
N LEU A 75 0.66 6.08 17.28
CA LEU A 75 1.15 7.32 16.68
C LEU A 75 0.64 8.53 17.47
N PRO A 76 1.35 9.67 17.45
CA PRO A 76 0.79 10.95 17.90
C PRO A 76 -0.48 11.31 17.11
N ALA A 77 -1.36 12.10 17.70
CA ALA A 77 -2.53 12.61 17.00
C ALA A 77 -2.13 13.36 15.72
N GLY A 78 -2.83 13.08 14.62
CA GLY A 78 -2.51 13.65 13.31
C GLY A 78 -3.25 12.94 12.18
N VAL A 79 -2.92 13.34 10.95
CA VAL A 79 -3.43 12.73 9.72
C VAL A 79 -2.28 11.98 9.05
N TYR A 80 -2.47 10.68 8.81
CA TYR A 80 -1.41 9.82 8.27
C TYR A 80 -1.85 9.07 7.03
N ASP A 81 -0.91 8.90 6.12
CA ASP A 81 -0.97 7.92 5.05
C ASP A 81 -0.20 6.67 5.48
N LEU A 82 -0.70 5.50 5.10
CA LEU A 82 -0.16 4.19 5.47
C LEU A 82 0.33 3.44 4.23
N LEU A 83 1.48 2.79 4.34
CA LEU A 83 2.00 1.82 3.38
C LEU A 83 2.47 0.56 4.12
N VAL A 84 2.09 -0.60 3.62
CA VAL A 84 2.49 -1.90 4.17
C VAL A 84 3.10 -2.77 3.06
N ARG A 85 4.26 -3.38 3.35
CA ARG A 85 4.98 -4.24 2.40
C ARG A 85 5.34 -5.59 3.01
N ASN A 86 5.31 -6.61 2.16
CA ASN A 86 5.83 -7.93 2.50
C ASN A 86 7.37 -7.92 2.57
N CYS A 87 7.96 -9.07 2.87
CA CYS A 87 9.42 -9.21 2.99
C CYS A 87 10.19 -9.16 1.66
N ASP A 88 9.50 -9.20 0.53
CA ASP A 88 10.08 -8.96 -0.80
C ASP A 88 10.07 -7.47 -1.17
N GLY A 89 9.59 -6.60 -0.28
CA GLY A 89 9.43 -5.17 -0.52
C GLY A 89 8.27 -4.83 -1.47
N ILE A 90 7.32 -5.75 -1.65
CA ILE A 90 6.14 -5.56 -2.48
C ILE A 90 5.01 -4.99 -1.62
N SER A 91 4.39 -3.92 -2.09
CA SER A 91 3.24 -3.30 -1.43
C SER A 91 2.04 -4.26 -1.40
N VAL A 92 1.47 -4.43 -0.20
CA VAL A 92 0.28 -5.26 0.04
C VAL A 92 -0.91 -4.43 0.51
N HIS A 93 -0.67 -3.25 1.07
CA HIS A 93 -1.72 -2.31 1.45
C HIS A 93 -1.21 -0.87 1.41
N SER A 94 -2.10 0.05 1.06
CA SER A 94 -1.91 1.49 1.21
C SER A 94 -3.24 2.14 1.53
N SER A 95 -3.21 3.18 2.35
CA SER A 95 -4.39 3.99 2.73
C SER A 95 -3.97 5.44 2.90
N ALA A 96 -4.87 6.36 2.62
CA ALA A 96 -4.63 7.79 2.78
C ALA A 96 -5.50 8.37 3.89
N GLN A 97 -5.05 9.48 4.49
CA GLN A 97 -5.85 10.32 5.38
C GLN A 97 -6.48 9.57 6.57
N LEU A 98 -5.72 8.68 7.21
CA LEU A 98 -6.11 8.05 8.47
C LEU A 98 -6.12 9.12 9.58
N THR A 99 -7.29 9.31 10.18
CA THR A 99 -7.54 10.35 11.22
C THR A 99 -8.07 9.78 12.54
N ALA A 100 -8.35 8.47 12.58
CA ALA A 100 -8.93 7.79 13.73
C ALA A 100 -8.43 6.34 13.79
N ASP A 101 -8.53 5.73 14.98
CA ASP A 101 -8.08 4.36 15.22
C ASP A 101 -8.59 3.41 14.14
N THR A 102 -7.68 2.67 13.53
CA THR A 102 -7.95 1.88 12.33
C THR A 102 -7.33 0.50 12.45
N SER A 103 -8.11 -0.53 12.12
CA SER A 103 -7.61 -1.89 11.92
C SER A 103 -7.61 -2.22 10.43
N VAL A 104 -6.43 -2.51 9.89
CA VAL A 104 -6.22 -2.92 8.50
C VAL A 104 -6.06 -4.42 8.44
N PHE A 105 -6.95 -5.08 7.70
CA PHE A 105 -6.90 -6.51 7.44
C PHE A 105 -6.26 -6.74 6.08
N ILE A 106 -5.18 -7.52 6.04
CA ILE A 106 -4.48 -7.86 4.80
C ILE A 106 -4.67 -9.35 4.55
N GLY A 107 -5.31 -9.70 3.44
CA GLY A 107 -5.70 -11.08 3.16
C GLY A 107 -6.99 -11.48 3.85
N GLY A 108 -7.04 -12.73 4.32
CA GLY A 108 -8.21 -13.29 5.00
C GLY A 108 -8.83 -14.47 4.26
N ALA A 109 -9.74 -15.15 4.96
CA ALA A 109 -10.42 -16.32 4.43
C ALA A 109 -11.16 -16.00 3.12
N GLY A 110 -10.94 -16.83 2.10
CA GLY A 110 -11.57 -16.68 0.79
C GLY A 110 -10.91 -15.66 -0.15
N THR A 111 -9.83 -15.00 0.28
CA THR A 111 -9.04 -14.11 -0.59
C THR A 111 -7.87 -14.85 -1.24
N VAL A 112 -7.49 -14.39 -2.43
CA VAL A 112 -6.34 -14.87 -3.21
C VAL A 112 -5.52 -13.67 -3.69
N PRO A 113 -4.20 -13.82 -3.90
CA PRO A 113 -3.36 -12.71 -4.33
C PRO A 113 -3.53 -12.43 -5.83
N LEU A 114 -3.90 -11.20 -6.15
CA LEU A 114 -3.77 -10.59 -7.46
C LEU A 114 -2.52 -9.70 -7.46
N THR A 115 -1.45 -10.17 -8.11
CA THR A 115 -0.20 -9.42 -8.25
C THR A 115 -0.23 -8.65 -9.55
N ILE A 116 0.01 -7.35 -9.47
CA ILE A 116 0.14 -6.45 -10.60
C ILE A 116 1.62 -6.18 -10.77
N GLU A 117 2.18 -6.59 -11.90
CA GLU A 117 3.57 -6.34 -12.26
C GLU A 117 3.62 -5.28 -13.36
N ASN A 118 4.31 -4.17 -13.09
CA ASN A 118 4.53 -3.15 -14.13
C ASN A 118 5.73 -3.52 -15.00
N ALA A 119 5.50 -4.37 -16.01
CA ALA A 119 6.52 -4.71 -17.01
C ALA A 119 6.62 -3.67 -18.14
N SER A 120 5.87 -2.56 -18.06
CA SER A 120 5.91 -1.46 -19.03
C SER A 120 7.03 -0.48 -18.71
N ASN A 121 7.24 0.51 -19.59
CA ASN A 121 8.13 1.64 -19.35
C ASN A 121 7.43 2.88 -18.77
N ALA A 122 6.12 2.80 -18.51
CA ALA A 122 5.32 3.88 -17.95
C ALA A 122 5.01 3.61 -16.47
N GLU A 123 4.89 4.65 -15.65
CA GLU A 123 4.39 4.53 -14.28
C GLU A 123 2.88 4.24 -14.29
N ILE A 124 2.45 3.21 -13.57
CA ILE A 124 1.02 2.94 -13.36
C ILE A 124 0.56 3.84 -12.23
N CYS A 125 -0.32 4.78 -12.57
CA CYS A 125 -0.84 5.76 -11.63
C CYS A 125 -2.27 5.46 -11.21
N TYR A 126 -3.05 4.77 -12.03
CA TYR A 126 -4.40 4.37 -11.69
C TYR A 126 -4.59 2.90 -11.97
N LEU A 127 -5.21 2.21 -11.03
CA LEU A 127 -5.52 0.80 -11.15
C LEU A 127 -6.96 0.55 -10.73
N TYR A 128 -7.67 -0.19 -11.56
CA TYR A 128 -9.04 -0.58 -11.29
C TYR A 128 -9.14 -2.09 -11.40
N HIS A 129 -9.78 -2.70 -10.40
CA HIS A 129 -10.20 -4.09 -10.48
C HIS A 129 -11.68 -4.18 -10.07
N SER A 130 -12.47 -4.91 -10.85
CA SER A 130 -13.90 -5.08 -10.60
C SER A 130 -14.32 -6.50 -10.91
N ASN A 131 -15.15 -7.09 -10.06
CA ASN A 131 -15.79 -8.38 -10.31
C ASN A 131 -17.17 -8.23 -10.97
N GLN A 132 -17.53 -7.02 -11.39
CA GLN A 132 -18.80 -6.74 -12.07
C GLN A 132 -18.57 -6.69 -13.59
N PRO A 133 -19.13 -7.62 -14.38
CA PRO A 133 -18.86 -7.71 -15.82
C PRO A 133 -19.26 -6.44 -16.59
N ASP A 134 -20.41 -5.84 -16.25
CA ASP A 134 -20.96 -4.66 -16.95
C ASP A 134 -21.14 -3.44 -16.03
N GLY A 135 -20.36 -3.38 -14.95
CA GLY A 135 -20.41 -2.29 -13.97
C GLY A 135 -19.41 -1.16 -14.20
N ASP A 136 -19.52 -0.13 -13.38
CA ASP A 136 -18.48 0.88 -13.18
C ASP A 136 -17.21 0.21 -12.64
N TRP A 137 -16.05 0.80 -12.97
CA TRP A 137 -14.74 0.37 -12.48
C TRP A 137 -14.57 0.63 -10.98
N GLY A 138 -15.34 1.57 -10.43
CA GLY A 138 -15.21 2.01 -9.04
C GLY A 138 -14.02 2.94 -8.86
N ALA A 139 -13.55 3.07 -7.61
CA ALA A 139 -12.43 3.92 -7.27
C ALA A 139 -11.08 3.34 -7.74
N ASP A 140 -10.10 4.22 -7.92
CA ASP A 140 -8.70 3.82 -8.09
C ASP A 140 -8.21 3.13 -6.82
N GLN A 141 -7.60 1.96 -7.02
CA GLN A 141 -7.15 1.04 -5.97
C GLN A 141 -5.75 1.38 -5.46
N LEU A 142 -5.00 2.26 -6.15
CA LEU A 142 -3.74 2.81 -5.66
C LEU A 142 -3.95 4.09 -4.84
N GLY A 143 -5.10 4.73 -4.99
CA GLY A 143 -5.47 5.94 -4.28
C GLY A 143 -4.52 7.12 -4.56
N SER A 144 -4.49 8.09 -3.65
CA SER A 144 -3.73 9.33 -3.83
C SER A 144 -2.25 9.24 -3.46
N VAL A 145 -1.81 8.13 -2.84
CA VAL A 145 -0.53 8.01 -2.13
C VAL A 145 0.47 7.07 -2.79
N GLU A 146 0.02 6.13 -3.62
CA GLU A 146 0.84 5.06 -4.18
C GLU A 146 0.81 5.06 -5.73
N SER A 147 1.90 4.64 -6.36
CA SER A 147 1.99 4.23 -7.77
C SER A 147 2.87 3.00 -7.92
N ILE A 148 2.80 2.35 -9.08
CA ILE A 148 3.68 1.25 -9.45
C ILE A 148 4.65 1.75 -10.52
N LEU A 149 5.90 2.02 -10.13
CA LEU A 149 6.97 2.39 -11.05
C LEU A 149 7.30 1.24 -12.04
N PRO A 150 7.95 1.52 -13.18
CA PRO A 150 8.47 0.47 -14.06
C PRO A 150 9.30 -0.57 -13.29
N GLY A 151 9.01 -1.85 -13.53
CA GLY A 151 9.58 -3.00 -12.81
C GLY A 151 9.04 -3.22 -11.39
N GLY A 152 8.15 -2.36 -10.92
CA GLY A 152 7.50 -2.47 -9.61
C GLY A 152 6.34 -3.47 -9.59
N GLN A 153 5.93 -3.85 -8.37
CA GLN A 153 4.81 -4.76 -8.14
C GLN A 153 3.88 -4.26 -7.03
N ARG A 154 2.61 -4.69 -7.08
CA ARG A 154 1.59 -4.45 -6.06
C ARG A 154 0.69 -5.68 -5.92
N ILE A 155 0.45 -6.15 -4.68
CA ILE A 155 -0.41 -7.32 -4.43
C ILE A 155 -1.72 -6.91 -3.77
N PHE A 156 -2.84 -7.16 -4.44
CA PHE A 156 -4.17 -7.04 -3.85
C PHE A 156 -4.65 -8.41 -3.40
N TYR A 157 -5.21 -8.51 -2.20
CA TYR A 157 -5.90 -9.72 -1.76
C TYR A 157 -7.40 -9.54 -2.01
N VAL A 158 -7.92 -10.28 -2.98
CA VAL A 158 -9.32 -10.17 -3.44
C VAL A 158 -9.99 -11.54 -3.38
N PRO A 159 -11.32 -11.63 -3.24
CA PRO A 159 -12.02 -12.91 -3.36
C PRO A 159 -11.67 -13.65 -4.65
N ALA A 160 -11.65 -14.99 -4.60
CA ALA A 160 -11.54 -15.79 -5.81
C ALA A 160 -12.74 -15.53 -6.74
N GLY A 161 -12.51 -15.45 -8.05
CA GLY A 161 -13.56 -15.17 -9.04
C GLY A 161 -13.04 -14.57 -10.34
N SER A 162 -13.97 -14.07 -11.16
CA SER A 162 -13.66 -13.42 -12.43
C SER A 162 -13.58 -11.91 -12.26
N TYR A 163 -12.52 -11.30 -12.78
CA TYR A 163 -12.27 -9.87 -12.67
C TYR A 163 -12.00 -9.22 -14.01
N ARG A 164 -12.38 -7.95 -14.10
CA ARG A 164 -11.91 -6.99 -15.09
C ARG A 164 -10.81 -6.16 -14.44
N LEU A 165 -9.70 -5.96 -15.15
CA LEU A 165 -8.61 -5.11 -14.71
C LEU A 165 -8.33 -4.01 -15.72
N ARG A 166 -8.01 -2.82 -15.24
CA ARG A 166 -7.62 -1.67 -16.06
C ARG A 166 -6.53 -0.90 -15.36
N VAL A 167 -5.51 -0.51 -16.11
CA VAL A 167 -4.41 0.32 -15.62
C VAL A 167 -4.15 1.49 -16.54
N GLU A 168 -3.88 2.64 -15.95
CA GLU A 168 -3.60 3.89 -16.66
C GLU A 168 -2.33 4.55 -16.13
N ASP A 169 -1.67 5.31 -16.99
CA ASP A 169 -0.57 6.17 -16.60
C ASP A 169 -1.05 7.43 -15.85
N CYS A 170 -0.12 8.29 -15.45
CA CYS A 170 -0.43 9.48 -14.65
C CYS A 170 -1.14 10.59 -15.43
N SER A 171 -1.32 10.43 -16.74
CA SER A 171 -2.09 11.31 -17.61
C SER A 171 -3.44 10.69 -18.01
N HIS A 172 -3.87 9.62 -17.34
CA HIS A 172 -5.04 8.82 -17.69
C HIS A 172 -4.98 8.14 -19.07
N THR A 173 -3.78 7.92 -19.61
CA THR A 173 -3.61 7.11 -20.82
C THR A 173 -3.77 5.64 -20.44
N LEU A 174 -4.65 4.93 -21.15
CA LEU A 174 -4.81 3.49 -20.97
C LEU A 174 -3.50 2.76 -21.33
N LEU A 175 -2.97 2.00 -20.37
CA LEU A 175 -1.80 1.15 -20.57
C LEU A 175 -2.24 -0.27 -20.97
N GLN A 176 -3.18 -0.86 -20.23
CA GLN A 176 -3.71 -2.19 -20.52
C GLN A 176 -5.08 -2.39 -19.84
N GLU A 177 -5.93 -3.20 -20.46
CA GLU A 177 -7.22 -3.63 -19.91
C GLU A 177 -7.44 -5.11 -20.22
N THR A 178 -8.06 -5.84 -19.29
CA THR A 178 -8.62 -7.17 -19.53
C THR A 178 -10.02 -7.24 -18.97
N THR A 179 -10.91 -7.92 -19.68
CA THR A 179 -12.35 -7.97 -19.36
C THR A 179 -12.77 -9.27 -18.67
N MET A 180 -11.88 -10.26 -18.58
CA MET A 180 -12.20 -11.55 -17.97
C MET A 180 -10.93 -12.26 -17.54
N LEU A 181 -10.61 -12.15 -16.26
CA LEU A 181 -9.45 -12.77 -15.63
C LEU A 181 -9.90 -13.65 -14.48
N GLU A 182 -9.69 -14.96 -14.60
CA GLU A 182 -10.06 -15.94 -13.58
C GLU A 182 -8.99 -16.03 -12.49
N LEU A 183 -9.35 -15.63 -11.27
CA LEU A 183 -8.52 -15.72 -10.07
C LEU A 183 -8.97 -16.90 -9.21
N GLY A 184 -8.39 -18.08 -9.48
CA GLY A 184 -8.68 -19.31 -8.72
C GLY A 184 -7.85 -19.42 -7.43
N SER A 185 -6.52 -19.44 -7.57
CA SER A 185 -5.56 -19.51 -6.45
C SER A 185 -4.67 -18.27 -6.36
N GLY A 186 -5.01 -17.21 -7.09
CA GLY A 186 -4.18 -16.03 -7.32
C GLY A 186 -3.45 -16.07 -8.67
N LEU A 187 -2.96 -14.91 -9.11
CA LEU A 187 -2.30 -14.72 -10.40
C LEU A 187 -1.34 -13.53 -10.34
N THR A 188 -0.33 -13.52 -11.22
CA THR A 188 0.40 -12.31 -11.61
C THR A 188 -0.04 -11.84 -12.99
N TRP A 189 -0.50 -10.60 -13.09
CA TRP A 189 -0.83 -9.93 -14.35
C TRP A 189 0.26 -8.91 -14.68
N ALA A 190 0.99 -9.18 -15.77
CA ALA A 190 2.10 -8.34 -16.22
C ALA A 190 1.62 -7.29 -17.24
N VAL A 191 1.69 -6.02 -16.84
CA VAL A 191 1.27 -4.88 -17.64
C VAL A 191 2.36 -4.50 -18.64
N GLY A 192 1.99 -4.28 -19.91
CA GLY A 192 2.93 -3.88 -20.96
C GLY A 192 3.57 -5.05 -21.71
N ASN A 193 3.16 -6.29 -21.41
CA ASN A 193 3.52 -7.46 -22.20
C ASN A 193 2.28 -7.96 -22.98
N PRO A 194 2.22 -7.78 -24.32
CA PRO A 194 1.05 -8.13 -25.12
C PRO A 194 0.88 -9.65 -25.35
N LEU A 195 1.64 -10.51 -24.67
CA LEU A 195 1.65 -11.96 -24.89
C LEU A 195 0.85 -12.78 -23.83
N GLN A 196 -0.06 -12.16 -23.10
CA GLN A 196 -1.05 -12.86 -22.25
C GLN A 196 -2.47 -12.62 -22.74
#